data_AF-A0A504UN74-F1
#
_entry.id   AF-A0A504UN74-F1
#
_cell.length_a   1.000
_cell.length_b   1.000
_cell.length_c   1.000
_cell.angle_alpha   90.00
_cell.angle_beta   90.00
_cell.angle_gamma   90.00
#
_symmetry.space_group_name_H-M   'P 1'
#
loop_
_entity.id
_entity.type
_entity.pdbx_description
1 polymer ?
#
loop_
_entity_poly.entity_id
_entity_poly.type
_entity_poly.pdbx_seq_one_letter_code
_entity_poly.pdbx_strand_id
1 'polypeptide(L)'
;MAFSSEDIANHPHFVEALRGFAGSLRKQFDDSPRLSRMLASHQRWLLSQAAFALQLEYDPTQPGSGLTTTNLREIITSNNAASRNTVLNFLDQLLSYKFVRIVGDPTRRPRRYEATEISYHAMFQWVLTNLMLLDRLDGGDRLATLQGRPDLLRLVQPQIARRACLEPRWLEPPPRVALFLWTEAGGLVMDELVRRAMDLTDSGDAYEIGRIDARQMAEHFMISRTHLQRLFRRAVEAGCLSWPDDSRKACLLSRDFLREYCHWQAVKFSIVDQAYEKICGPVRLEKPEPRLGAVREA
;
A
#
# COMPACT_ATOMS: atom_id res chain seq x y z
N MET A 1 -15.35 -14.65 -9.57
CA MET A 1 -14.47 -14.07 -10.61
C MET A 1 -13.89 -12.81 -10.02
N ALA A 2 -12.58 -12.61 -10.16
CA ALA A 2 -11.95 -11.40 -9.63
C ALA A 2 -12.41 -10.15 -10.39
N PHE A 3 -12.60 -9.04 -9.67
CA PHE A 3 -12.94 -7.75 -10.23
C PHE A 3 -11.82 -7.18 -11.10
N SER A 4 -12.18 -6.54 -12.21
CA SER A 4 -11.24 -5.65 -12.90
C SER A 4 -11.09 -4.32 -12.15
N SER A 5 -10.03 -3.57 -12.45
CA SER A 5 -9.85 -2.22 -11.88
C SER A 5 -10.97 -1.27 -12.29
N GLU A 6 -11.55 -1.43 -13.48
CA GLU A 6 -12.63 -0.58 -13.97
C GLU A 6 -13.95 -0.90 -13.26
N ASP A 7 -14.24 -2.17 -13.01
CA ASP A 7 -15.42 -2.58 -12.24
C ASP A 7 -15.39 -1.99 -10.83
N ILE A 8 -14.23 -2.04 -10.16
CA ILE A 8 -14.06 -1.47 -8.82
C ILE A 8 -14.21 0.05 -8.85
N ALA A 9 -13.54 0.72 -9.80
CA ALA A 9 -13.56 2.19 -9.88
C ALA A 9 -14.97 2.75 -10.14
N ASN A 10 -15.79 2.02 -10.90
CA ASN A 10 -17.16 2.40 -11.23
C ASN A 10 -18.21 1.86 -10.24
N HIS A 11 -17.81 1.06 -9.24
CA HIS A 11 -18.74 0.47 -8.30
C HIS A 11 -19.38 1.55 -7.41
N PRO A 12 -20.72 1.59 -7.27
CA PRO A 12 -21.42 2.66 -6.57
C PRO A 12 -21.00 2.80 -5.09
N HIS A 13 -20.63 1.69 -4.46
CA HIS A 13 -20.22 1.67 -3.05
C HIS A 13 -18.70 1.81 -2.84
N PHE A 14 -17.89 1.98 -3.89
CA PHE A 14 -16.44 1.94 -3.74
C PHE A 14 -15.88 3.09 -2.91
N VAL A 15 -16.37 4.32 -3.08
CA VAL A 15 -15.92 5.48 -2.28
C VAL A 15 -16.20 5.26 -0.80
N GLU A 16 -17.40 4.77 -0.46
CA GLU A 16 -17.79 4.44 0.91
C GLU A 16 -16.92 3.32 1.48
N ALA A 17 -16.71 2.25 0.71
CA ALA A 17 -15.86 1.14 1.13
C ALA A 17 -14.40 1.60 1.35
N LEU A 18 -13.87 2.44 0.46
CA LEU A 18 -12.53 3.02 0.56
C LEU A 18 -12.37 3.91 1.79
N ARG A 19 -13.42 4.64 2.20
CA ARG A 19 -13.44 5.39 3.46
C ARG A 19 -13.35 4.49 4.68
N GLY A 20 -14.12 3.40 4.69
CA GLY A 20 -14.04 2.39 5.75
C GLY A 20 -12.67 1.70 5.80
N PHE A 21 -12.06 1.45 4.63
CA PHE A 21 -10.70 0.94 4.51
C PHE A 21 -9.68 1.93 5.08
N ALA A 22 -9.76 3.22 4.72
CA ALA A 22 -8.89 4.27 5.27
C ALA A 22 -9.01 4.38 6.80
N GLY A 23 -10.23 4.26 7.35
CA GLY A 23 -10.45 4.18 8.80
C GLY A 23 -9.78 2.95 9.45
N SER A 24 -9.76 1.81 8.76
CA SER A 24 -9.11 0.59 9.25
C SER A 24 -7.58 0.72 9.24
N LEU A 25 -7.02 1.32 8.17
CA LEU A 25 -5.59 1.64 8.11
C LEU A 25 -5.19 2.66 9.17
N ARG A 26 -6.05 3.64 9.45
CA ARG A 26 -5.84 4.62 10.52
C ARG A 26 -5.69 3.96 11.88
N LYS A 27 -6.57 3.00 12.19
CA LYS A 27 -6.48 2.22 13.44
C LYS A 27 -5.18 1.43 13.53
N GLN A 28 -4.79 0.75 12.44
CA GLN A 28 -3.50 0.03 12.39
C GLN A 28 -2.30 0.97 12.54
N PHE A 29 -2.39 2.20 12.03
CA PHE A 29 -1.39 3.23 12.28
C PHE A 29 -1.33 3.58 13.76
N ASP A 30 -2.46 3.83 14.42
CA ASP A 30 -2.51 4.20 15.83
C ASP A 30 -1.96 3.08 16.74
N ASP A 31 -2.21 1.82 16.39
CA ASP A 31 -1.70 0.65 17.10
C ASP A 31 -0.19 0.43 16.93
N SER A 32 0.38 0.78 15.77
CA SER A 32 1.80 0.60 15.46
C SER A 32 2.38 1.67 14.53
N PRO A 33 2.54 2.93 15.00
CA PRO A 33 2.86 4.07 14.12
C PRO A 33 4.17 3.90 13.35
N ARG A 34 5.22 3.41 14.02
CA ARG A 34 6.54 3.24 13.39
C ARG A 34 6.53 2.19 12.29
N LEU A 35 5.77 1.11 12.47
CA LEU A 35 5.66 0.04 11.47
C LEU A 35 4.79 0.50 10.30
N SER A 36 3.64 1.11 10.57
CA SER A 36 2.74 1.63 9.53
C SER A 36 3.40 2.72 8.68
N ARG A 37 4.34 3.50 9.24
CA ARG A 37 5.18 4.43 8.46
C ARG A 37 6.06 3.76 7.39
N MET A 38 6.37 2.48 7.53
CA MET A 38 7.07 1.72 6.50
C MET A 38 6.20 1.47 5.26
N LEU A 39 4.90 1.78 5.30
CA LEU A 39 3.97 1.68 4.17
C LEU A 39 3.45 3.05 3.70
N ALA A 40 3.89 4.13 4.34
CA ALA A 40 3.25 5.45 4.23
C ALA A 40 3.63 6.28 2.99
N SER A 41 4.55 5.78 2.16
CA SER A 41 4.82 6.28 0.81
C SER A 41 4.77 5.11 -0.18
N HIS A 42 4.44 5.37 -1.44
CA HIS A 42 4.27 4.32 -2.44
C HIS A 42 5.56 3.52 -2.67
N GLN A 43 6.71 4.20 -2.70
CA GLN A 43 8.02 3.55 -2.78
C GLN A 43 8.26 2.57 -1.63
N ARG A 44 7.98 2.99 -0.38
CA ARG A 44 8.17 2.10 0.78
C ARG A 44 7.15 0.98 0.84
N TRP A 45 5.93 1.23 0.36
CA TRP A 45 4.92 0.19 0.18
C TRP A 45 5.42 -0.90 -0.78
N LEU A 46 5.96 -0.54 -1.95
CA LEU A 46 6.52 -1.48 -2.93
C LEU A 46 7.69 -2.29 -2.35
N LEU A 47 8.62 -1.59 -1.67
CA LEU A 47 9.74 -2.22 -0.96
C LEU A 47 9.27 -3.24 0.07
N SER A 48 8.25 -2.91 0.85
CA SER A 48 7.70 -3.78 1.90
C SER A 48 7.02 -5.01 1.31
N GLN A 49 6.22 -4.84 0.25
CA GLN A 49 5.55 -5.96 -0.43
C GLN A 49 6.57 -6.92 -1.06
N ALA A 50 7.56 -6.38 -1.79
CA ALA A 50 8.62 -7.18 -2.40
C ALA A 50 9.50 -7.89 -1.36
N ALA A 51 9.87 -7.20 -0.28
CA ALA A 51 10.66 -7.79 0.79
C ALA A 51 9.93 -8.94 1.48
N PHE A 52 8.63 -8.76 1.75
CA PHE A 52 7.81 -9.79 2.37
C PHE A 52 7.59 -10.99 1.45
N ALA A 53 7.39 -10.76 0.15
CA ALA A 53 7.27 -11.85 -0.83
C ALA A 53 8.56 -12.67 -0.91
N LEU A 54 9.71 -12.00 -0.97
CA LEU A 54 11.01 -12.67 -1.00
C LEU A 54 11.24 -13.55 0.23
N GLN A 55 10.84 -13.14 1.44
CA GLN A 55 11.02 -14.03 2.60
C GLN A 55 10.12 -15.28 2.52
N LEU A 56 8.91 -15.16 1.98
CA LEU A 56 7.95 -16.26 1.87
C LEU A 56 8.34 -17.24 0.76
N GLU A 57 8.98 -16.73 -0.30
CA GLU A 57 9.49 -17.52 -1.43
C GLU A 57 10.90 -18.09 -1.18
N TYR A 58 11.40 -18.06 0.07
CA TYR A 58 12.68 -18.67 0.42
C TYR A 58 12.68 -20.17 0.09
N ASP A 59 13.72 -20.61 -0.63
CA ASP A 59 13.92 -22.00 -1.03
C ASP A 59 15.25 -22.50 -0.45
N PRO A 60 15.24 -23.40 0.55
CA PRO A 60 16.46 -23.88 1.20
C PRO A 60 17.36 -24.70 0.26
N THR A 61 16.82 -25.18 -0.86
CA THR A 61 17.59 -25.92 -1.87
C THR A 61 18.34 -25.00 -2.84
N GLN A 62 18.01 -23.71 -2.86
CA GLN A 62 18.63 -22.71 -3.74
C GLN A 62 19.46 -21.70 -2.94
N PRO A 63 20.81 -21.79 -2.98
CA PRO A 63 21.68 -20.83 -2.32
C PRO A 63 21.41 -19.38 -2.77
N GLY A 64 21.23 -18.48 -1.80
CA GLY A 64 20.98 -17.06 -2.08
C GLY A 64 19.53 -16.72 -2.40
N SER A 65 18.60 -17.68 -2.33
CA SER A 65 17.17 -17.42 -2.38
C SER A 65 16.68 -16.66 -1.14
N GLY A 66 15.44 -16.18 -1.18
CA GLY A 66 14.82 -15.47 -0.07
C GLY A 66 15.07 -13.96 -0.06
N LEU A 67 14.72 -13.31 1.05
CA LEU A 67 14.99 -11.88 1.24
C LEU A 67 16.48 -11.65 1.50
N THR A 68 17.16 -11.17 0.47
CA THR A 68 18.52 -10.66 0.53
C THR A 68 18.55 -9.24 -0.04
N THR A 69 19.57 -8.46 0.30
CA THR A 69 19.76 -7.13 -0.30
C THR A 69 19.84 -7.20 -1.82
N THR A 70 20.51 -8.21 -2.37
CA THR A 70 20.66 -8.40 -3.81
C THR A 70 19.33 -8.64 -4.49
N ASN A 71 18.54 -9.60 -3.99
CA ASN A 71 17.25 -9.96 -4.62
C ASN A 71 16.23 -8.82 -4.51
N LEU A 72 16.16 -8.13 -3.36
CA LEU A 72 15.26 -6.99 -3.20
C LEU A 72 15.66 -5.84 -4.13
N ARG A 73 16.96 -5.58 -4.25
CA ARG A 73 17.48 -4.56 -5.15
C ARG A 73 17.11 -4.86 -6.60
N GLU A 74 17.29 -6.10 -7.05
CA GLU A 74 16.96 -6.51 -8.42
C GLU A 74 15.50 -6.18 -8.77
N ILE A 75 14.53 -6.62 -7.95
CA ILE A 75 13.11 -6.35 -8.16
C ILE A 75 12.83 -4.84 -8.27
N ILE A 76 13.35 -4.06 -7.32
CA ILE A 76 13.01 -2.65 -7.15
C ILE A 76 13.72 -1.73 -8.14
N THR A 77 14.89 -2.12 -8.64
CA THR A 77 15.55 -1.37 -9.70
C THR A 77 14.95 -1.67 -11.07
N SER A 78 14.46 -2.89 -11.30
CA SER A 78 13.85 -3.27 -12.58
C SER A 78 12.52 -2.57 -12.85
N ASN A 79 11.79 -2.18 -11.80
CA ASN A 79 10.54 -1.42 -11.92
C ASN A 79 10.72 0.08 -11.61
N ASN A 80 11.96 0.58 -11.52
CA ASN A 80 12.31 1.97 -11.18
C ASN A 80 11.70 2.50 -9.87
N ALA A 81 11.20 1.64 -8.98
CA ALA A 81 10.53 2.08 -7.76
C ALA A 81 11.49 2.72 -6.76
N ALA A 82 12.77 2.30 -6.71
CA ALA A 82 13.77 2.91 -5.84
C ALA A 82 15.22 2.73 -6.32
N SER A 83 16.10 3.61 -5.82
CA SER A 83 17.54 3.47 -6.01
C SER A 83 18.13 2.33 -5.17
N ARG A 84 19.33 1.88 -5.55
CA ARG A 84 20.10 0.89 -4.76
C ARG A 84 20.36 1.35 -3.33
N ASN A 85 20.68 2.62 -3.13
CA ASN A 85 20.91 3.20 -1.80
C ASN A 85 19.63 3.24 -0.97
N THR A 86 18.48 3.47 -1.61
CA THR A 86 17.18 3.44 -0.94
C THR A 86 16.87 2.05 -0.40
N VAL A 87 17.17 0.99 -1.16
CA VAL A 87 16.97 -0.41 -0.73
C VAL A 87 17.83 -0.74 0.50
N LEU A 88 19.10 -0.34 0.50
CA LEU A 88 20.01 -0.52 1.64
C LEU A 88 19.49 0.19 2.89
N ASN A 89 19.21 1.49 2.77
CA ASN A 89 18.70 2.31 3.87
C ASN A 89 17.37 1.76 4.43
N PHE A 90 16.52 1.21 3.56
CA PHE A 90 15.27 0.59 3.97
C PHE A 90 15.50 -0.66 4.83
N LEU A 91 16.35 -1.60 4.38
CA LEU A 91 16.67 -2.80 5.15
C LEU A 91 17.37 -2.48 6.48
N ASP A 92 18.27 -1.50 6.49
CA ASP A 92 18.94 -1.05 7.71
C ASP A 92 17.94 -0.43 8.71
N GLN A 93 16.95 0.31 8.24
CA GLN A 93 15.86 0.82 9.07
C GLN A 93 15.01 -0.32 9.65
N LEU A 94 14.62 -1.30 8.83
CA LEU A 94 13.84 -2.44 9.31
C LEU A 94 14.61 -3.24 10.38
N LEU A 95 15.92 -3.43 10.20
CA LEU A 95 16.78 -4.07 11.21
C LEU A 95 16.86 -3.24 12.49
N SER A 96 17.10 -1.93 12.36
CA SER A 96 17.24 -1.02 13.51
C SER A 96 15.97 -0.97 14.37
N TYR A 97 14.80 -1.05 13.72
CA TYR A 97 13.51 -1.11 14.40
C TYR A 97 13.07 -2.53 14.80
N LYS A 98 13.89 -3.55 14.54
CA LYS A 98 13.58 -4.97 14.82
C LYS A 98 12.31 -5.48 14.10
N PHE A 99 12.00 -4.91 12.95
CA PHE A 99 10.95 -5.37 12.05
C PHE A 99 11.40 -6.54 11.17
N VAL A 100 12.70 -6.69 10.99
CA VAL A 100 13.33 -7.87 10.41
C VAL A 100 14.51 -8.30 11.27
N ARG A 101 14.95 -9.55 11.11
CA ARG A 101 16.16 -10.11 11.71
C ARG A 101 17.01 -10.80 10.65
N ILE A 102 18.32 -10.87 10.88
CA ILE A 102 19.21 -11.70 10.06
C ILE A 102 19.05 -13.16 10.51
N VAL A 103 18.96 -14.08 9.57
CA VAL A 103 18.81 -15.52 9.85
C VAL A 103 19.94 -16.31 9.22
N GLY A 104 20.46 -17.29 9.97
CA GLY A 104 21.67 -18.03 9.63
C GLY A 104 22.93 -17.35 10.16
N ASP A 105 24.08 -17.73 9.61
CA ASP A 105 25.38 -17.13 9.97
C ASP A 105 25.44 -15.65 9.53
N PRO A 106 25.54 -14.68 10.47
CA PRO A 106 25.58 -13.25 10.15
C PRO A 106 26.82 -12.82 9.34
N THR A 107 27.87 -13.64 9.35
CA THR A 107 29.12 -13.41 8.60
C THR A 107 29.03 -13.90 7.15
N ARG A 108 28.12 -14.85 6.87
CA ARG A 108 27.90 -15.41 5.54
C ARG A 108 27.19 -14.40 4.64
N ARG A 109 27.74 -14.20 3.44
CA ARG A 109 27.13 -13.38 2.39
C ARG A 109 26.49 -14.25 1.30
N PRO A 110 25.36 -13.83 0.71
CA PRO A 110 24.54 -12.68 1.11
C PRO A 110 23.82 -12.94 2.45
N ARG A 111 23.60 -11.87 3.23
CA ARG A 111 22.79 -11.96 4.45
C ARG A 111 21.33 -12.22 4.07
N ARG A 112 20.69 -13.18 4.74
CA ARG A 112 19.26 -13.45 4.62
C ARG A 112 18.52 -12.77 5.76
N TYR A 113 17.42 -12.11 5.43
CA TYR A 113 16.55 -11.43 6.37
C TYR A 113 15.22 -12.17 6.47
N GLU A 114 14.57 -12.06 7.62
CA GLU A 114 13.24 -12.60 7.88
C GLU A 114 12.42 -11.57 8.65
N ALA A 115 11.14 -11.44 8.31
CA ALA A 115 10.23 -10.58 9.05
C ALA A 115 10.09 -11.09 10.49
N THR A 116 10.09 -10.19 11.45
CA THR A 116 9.68 -10.54 12.81
C THR A 116 8.16 -10.72 12.88
N GLU A 117 7.70 -11.25 14.00
CA GLU A 117 6.32 -11.63 14.26
C GLU A 117 5.39 -10.42 14.15
N ILE A 118 5.82 -9.24 14.59
CA ILE A 118 5.07 -7.99 14.45
C ILE A 118 4.88 -7.58 12.99
N SER A 119 5.92 -7.70 12.16
CA SER A 119 5.86 -7.40 10.72
C SER A 119 4.99 -8.40 9.97
N TYR A 120 5.08 -9.68 10.36
CA TYR A 120 4.22 -10.73 9.81
C TYR A 120 2.75 -10.47 10.14
N HIS A 121 2.44 -10.18 11.40
CA HIS A 121 1.08 -9.86 11.83
C HIS A 121 0.53 -8.63 11.09
N ALA A 122 1.32 -7.56 10.98
CA ALA A 122 0.90 -6.36 10.27
C ALA A 122 0.64 -6.61 8.78
N MET A 123 1.49 -7.39 8.11
CA MET A 123 1.26 -7.76 6.71
C MET A 123 -0.01 -8.61 6.56
N PHE A 124 -0.26 -9.54 7.48
CA PHE A 124 -1.49 -10.33 7.48
C PHE A 124 -2.72 -9.43 7.64
N GLN A 125 -2.73 -8.55 8.64
CA GLN A 125 -3.82 -7.58 8.85
C GLN A 125 -4.02 -6.67 7.65
N TRP A 126 -2.94 -6.25 7.00
CA TRP A 126 -3.02 -5.46 5.77
C TRP A 126 -3.74 -6.24 4.66
N VAL A 127 -3.39 -7.50 4.40
CA VAL A 127 -4.10 -8.32 3.39
C VAL A 127 -5.57 -8.47 3.76
N LEU A 128 -5.88 -8.83 5.01
CA LEU A 128 -7.26 -8.96 5.49
C LEU A 128 -8.06 -7.67 5.28
N THR A 129 -7.46 -6.51 5.55
CA THR A 129 -8.14 -5.20 5.40
C THR A 129 -8.44 -4.89 3.93
N ASN A 130 -7.58 -5.29 3.00
CA ASN A 130 -7.86 -5.13 1.57
C ASN A 130 -8.97 -6.09 1.11
N LEU A 131 -8.98 -7.33 1.59
CA LEU A 131 -10.05 -8.30 1.29
C LEU A 131 -11.39 -7.88 1.87
N MET A 132 -11.41 -7.31 3.09
CA MET A 132 -12.63 -6.76 3.69
C MET A 132 -13.25 -5.66 2.84
N LEU A 133 -12.45 -4.83 2.15
CA LEU A 133 -13.00 -3.85 1.22
C LEU A 133 -13.67 -4.54 0.03
N LEU A 134 -13.03 -5.55 -0.55
CA LEU A 134 -13.56 -6.29 -1.69
C LEU A 134 -14.88 -6.99 -1.33
N ASP A 135 -14.93 -7.65 -0.17
CA ASP A 135 -16.14 -8.31 0.33
C ASP A 135 -17.30 -7.32 0.57
N ARG A 136 -17.03 -6.04 0.82
CA ARG A 136 -18.08 -5.00 0.89
C ARG A 136 -18.65 -4.63 -0.48
N LEU A 137 -17.93 -4.88 -1.56
CA LEU A 137 -18.40 -4.60 -2.91
C LEU A 137 -19.33 -5.70 -3.42
N ASP A 138 -19.01 -6.97 -3.16
CA ASP A 138 -19.76 -8.13 -3.70
C ASP A 138 -20.43 -9.03 -2.67
N GLY A 139 -20.29 -8.76 -1.36
CA GLY A 139 -20.79 -9.63 -0.31
C GLY A 139 -20.01 -10.94 -0.16
N GLY A 140 -18.77 -11.01 -0.66
CA GLY A 140 -17.90 -12.17 -0.58
C GLY A 140 -17.45 -12.54 0.84
N ASP A 141 -16.69 -13.64 0.92
CA ASP A 141 -16.20 -14.24 2.17
C ASP A 141 -14.67 -14.35 2.21
N ARG A 142 -13.95 -13.53 1.43
CA ARG A 142 -12.49 -13.61 1.28
C ARG A 142 -11.78 -13.39 2.61
N LEU A 143 -12.26 -12.40 3.38
CA LEU A 143 -11.78 -12.10 4.73
C LEU A 143 -11.92 -13.32 5.64
N ALA A 144 -13.13 -13.89 5.72
CA ALA A 144 -13.43 -15.02 6.59
C ALA A 144 -12.59 -16.26 6.20
N THR A 145 -12.47 -16.51 4.90
CA THR A 145 -11.67 -17.61 4.37
C THR A 145 -10.20 -17.48 4.74
N LEU A 146 -9.60 -16.30 4.55
CA LEU A 146 -8.19 -16.09 4.86
C LEU A 146 -7.93 -16.04 6.37
N GLN A 147 -8.88 -15.57 7.18
CA GLN A 147 -8.83 -15.67 8.64
C GLN A 147 -8.89 -17.12 9.12
N GLY A 148 -9.74 -17.96 8.52
CA GLY A 148 -9.85 -19.38 8.84
C GLY A 148 -8.67 -20.22 8.37
N ARG A 149 -7.91 -19.75 7.38
CA ARG A 149 -6.73 -20.42 6.81
C ARG A 149 -5.54 -19.46 6.67
N PRO A 150 -4.95 -19.01 7.78
CA PRO A 150 -3.87 -18.02 7.76
C PRO A 150 -2.60 -18.50 7.04
N ASP A 151 -2.42 -19.81 6.91
CA ASP A 151 -1.33 -20.42 6.15
C ASP A 151 -1.35 -20.02 4.67
N LEU A 152 -2.53 -19.70 4.11
CA LEU A 152 -2.65 -19.24 2.72
C LEU A 152 -1.98 -17.90 2.45
N LEU A 153 -1.65 -17.10 3.49
CA LEU A 153 -0.91 -15.86 3.32
C LEU A 153 0.41 -16.09 2.56
N ARG A 154 1.08 -17.22 2.82
CA ARG A 154 2.35 -17.59 2.17
C ARG A 154 2.22 -17.73 0.65
N LEU A 155 1.01 -17.97 0.16
CA LEU A 155 0.71 -18.17 -1.26
C LEU A 155 0.12 -16.89 -1.87
N VAL A 156 -0.78 -16.21 -1.15
CA VAL A 156 -1.48 -15.01 -1.65
C VAL A 156 -0.55 -13.80 -1.69
N GLN A 157 0.20 -13.52 -0.62
CA GLN A 157 0.99 -12.28 -0.53
C GLN A 157 2.06 -12.16 -1.63
N PRO A 158 2.81 -13.22 -1.98
CA PRO A 158 3.78 -13.14 -3.07
C PRO A 158 3.14 -12.86 -4.44
N GLN A 159 1.92 -13.35 -4.68
CA GLN A 159 1.16 -13.03 -5.89
C GLN A 159 0.75 -11.56 -5.94
N ILE A 160 0.32 -10.98 -4.81
CA ILE A 160 0.03 -9.54 -4.69
C ILE A 160 1.29 -8.74 -5.02
N ALA A 161 2.41 -9.04 -4.37
CA ALA A 161 3.66 -8.31 -4.55
C ALA A 161 4.17 -8.37 -5.99
N ARG A 162 4.12 -9.54 -6.63
CA ARG A 162 4.55 -9.72 -8.02
C ARG A 162 3.73 -8.87 -8.97
N ARG A 163 2.40 -8.99 -8.89
CA ARG A 163 1.48 -8.23 -9.74
C ARG A 163 1.63 -6.72 -9.54
N ALA A 164 1.76 -6.28 -8.28
CA ALA A 164 2.00 -4.87 -7.96
C ALA A 164 3.34 -4.35 -8.50
N CYS A 165 4.39 -5.16 -8.50
CA CYS A 165 5.69 -4.77 -9.05
C CYS A 165 5.75 -4.78 -10.58
N LEU A 166 4.70 -5.28 -11.26
CA LEU A 166 4.64 -5.41 -12.72
C LEU A 166 3.52 -4.59 -13.37
N GLU A 167 2.55 -4.07 -12.62
CA GLU A 167 1.41 -3.30 -13.14
C GLU A 167 1.78 -1.81 -13.28
N PRO A 168 1.98 -1.29 -14.52
CA PRO A 168 2.45 0.09 -14.71
C PRO A 168 1.47 1.13 -14.16
N ARG A 169 0.16 0.88 -14.23
CA ARG A 169 -0.86 1.81 -13.70
C ARG A 169 -0.80 1.93 -12.18
N TRP A 170 -0.24 0.94 -11.50
CA TRP A 170 -0.02 0.99 -10.05
C TRP A 170 1.30 1.68 -9.71
N LEU A 171 2.38 1.30 -10.41
CA LEU A 171 3.73 1.86 -10.23
C LEU A 171 3.78 3.36 -10.46
N GLU A 172 3.04 3.85 -11.45
CA GLU A 172 3.03 5.26 -11.87
C GLU A 172 1.70 5.92 -11.47
N PRO A 173 1.59 6.47 -10.25
CA PRO A 173 0.39 7.19 -9.85
C PRO A 173 0.14 8.41 -10.74
N PRO A 174 -1.13 8.75 -11.03
CA PRO A 174 -1.48 10.00 -11.70
C PRO A 174 -0.82 11.23 -11.03
N PRO A 175 -0.47 12.29 -11.78
CA PRO A 175 0.35 13.40 -11.25
C PRO A 175 -0.18 14.03 -9.96
N ARG A 176 -1.51 14.20 -9.83
CA ARG A 176 -2.10 14.76 -8.60
C ARG A 176 -2.01 13.78 -7.43
N VAL A 177 -2.19 12.49 -7.68
CA VAL A 177 -2.01 11.43 -6.67
C VAL A 177 -0.53 11.32 -6.26
N ALA A 178 0.39 11.40 -7.21
CA ALA A 178 1.84 11.33 -6.99
C ALA A 178 2.34 12.43 -6.03
N LEU A 179 1.72 13.62 -6.01
CA LEU A 179 2.04 14.70 -5.07
C LEU A 179 2.06 14.21 -3.62
N PHE A 180 1.11 13.34 -3.26
CA PHE A 180 1.01 12.75 -1.93
C PHE A 180 1.85 11.48 -1.83
N LEU A 181 1.75 10.57 -2.81
CA LEU A 181 2.27 9.21 -2.68
C LEU A 181 3.79 9.11 -2.77
N TRP A 182 4.45 10.09 -3.37
CA TRP A 182 5.92 10.23 -3.36
C TRP A 182 6.45 11.06 -2.19
N THR A 183 5.54 11.63 -1.40
CA THR A 183 5.88 12.43 -0.22
C THR A 183 5.92 11.51 1.01
N GLU A 184 6.92 11.69 1.86
CA GLU A 184 7.00 11.00 3.16
C GLU A 184 5.72 11.23 3.98
N ALA A 185 5.09 10.14 4.42
CA ALA A 185 3.77 10.10 5.08
C ALA A 185 2.58 10.60 4.27
N GLY A 186 2.72 10.91 2.98
CA GLY A 186 1.63 11.46 2.18
C GLY A 186 0.52 10.45 1.89
N GLY A 187 0.79 9.14 1.92
CA GLY A 187 -0.25 8.11 1.89
C GLY A 187 -1.21 8.24 3.09
N LEU A 188 -0.67 8.48 4.29
CA LEU A 188 -1.49 8.68 5.50
C LEU A 188 -2.33 9.96 5.43
N VAL A 189 -1.78 11.01 4.82
CA VAL A 189 -2.53 12.24 4.55
C VAL A 189 -3.68 11.96 3.60
N MET A 190 -3.45 11.23 2.50
CA MET A 190 -4.51 10.85 1.57
C MET A 190 -5.59 9.99 2.23
N ASP A 191 -5.22 8.99 3.02
CA ASP A 191 -6.18 8.16 3.74
C ASP A 191 -7.05 9.01 4.68
N GLU A 192 -6.47 9.99 5.35
CA GLU A 192 -7.23 10.91 6.22
C GLU A 192 -8.14 11.86 5.45
N LEU A 193 -7.72 12.36 4.28
CA LEU A 193 -8.58 13.17 3.40
C LEU A 193 -9.77 12.35 2.91
N VAL A 194 -9.52 11.11 2.45
CA VAL A 194 -10.56 10.18 2.01
C VAL A 194 -11.51 9.88 3.15
N ARG A 195 -11.01 9.49 4.34
CA ARG A 195 -11.82 9.18 5.52
C ARG A 195 -12.80 10.31 5.88
N ARG A 196 -12.40 11.57 5.67
CA ARG A 196 -13.22 12.77 5.94
C ARG A 196 -14.20 13.13 4.82
N ALA A 197 -14.09 12.56 3.62
CA ALA A 197 -14.95 12.85 2.48
C ALA A 197 -16.35 12.23 2.65
N MET A 198 -17.13 12.77 3.59
CA MET A 198 -18.45 12.29 3.97
C MET A 198 -19.51 12.73 2.96
N ASP A 199 -19.61 14.06 2.82
CA ASP A 199 -20.73 14.73 2.18
C ASP A 199 -20.22 15.57 1.01
N LEU A 200 -20.92 15.44 -0.13
CA LEU A 200 -20.70 16.33 -1.27
C LEU A 200 -21.29 17.71 -0.95
N THR A 201 -20.66 18.75 -1.48
CA THR A 201 -21.22 20.11 -1.49
C THR A 201 -22.50 20.14 -2.32
N ASP A 202 -23.33 21.17 -2.12
CA ASP A 202 -24.57 21.37 -2.91
C ASP A 202 -24.32 21.42 -4.42
N SER A 203 -23.14 21.91 -4.85
CA SER A 203 -22.75 21.91 -6.26
C SER A 203 -22.40 20.52 -6.80
N GLY A 204 -22.06 19.58 -5.91
CA GLY A 204 -21.64 18.22 -6.26
C GLY A 204 -20.20 18.10 -6.81
N ASP A 205 -19.40 19.16 -6.74
CA ASP A 205 -18.04 19.22 -7.32
C ASP A 205 -16.93 18.91 -6.30
N ALA A 206 -17.25 18.94 -5.01
CA ALA A 206 -16.28 18.71 -3.95
C ALA A 206 -16.92 18.03 -2.74
N TYR A 207 -16.08 17.48 -1.87
CA TYR A 207 -16.46 16.99 -0.55
C TYR A 207 -16.04 17.99 0.51
N GLU A 208 -16.92 18.26 1.47
CA GLU A 208 -16.56 19.05 2.64
C GLU A 208 -15.83 18.15 3.64
N ILE A 209 -14.52 18.37 3.81
CA ILE A 209 -13.68 17.60 4.74
C ILE A 209 -13.37 18.36 6.04
N GLY A 210 -14.06 19.48 6.23
CA GLY A 210 -14.01 20.32 7.42
C GLY A 210 -12.65 20.97 7.68
N ARG A 211 -12.45 21.44 8.92
CA ARG A 211 -11.22 22.11 9.33
C ARG A 211 -10.05 21.12 9.40
N ILE A 212 -8.93 21.47 8.76
CA ILE A 212 -7.67 20.75 8.90
C ILE A 212 -6.76 21.50 9.87
N ASP A 213 -6.55 20.94 11.06
CA ASP A 213 -5.47 21.38 11.94
C ASP A 213 -4.15 20.74 11.50
N ALA A 214 -3.38 21.50 10.71
CA ALA A 214 -2.09 21.05 10.19
C ALA A 214 -1.06 20.78 11.30
N ARG A 215 -1.20 21.40 12.48
CA ARG A 215 -0.28 21.11 13.60
C ARG A 215 -0.62 19.74 14.19
N GLN A 216 -1.88 19.54 14.55
CA GLN A 216 -2.34 18.26 15.13
C GLN A 216 -2.09 17.10 14.17
N MET A 217 -2.39 17.28 12.88
CA MET A 217 -2.15 16.25 11.87
C MET A 217 -0.66 15.94 11.68
N ALA A 218 0.20 16.96 11.67
CA ALA A 218 1.64 16.75 11.53
C ALA A 218 2.24 16.03 12.76
N GLU A 219 1.85 16.44 13.97
CA GLU A 219 2.22 15.77 15.23
C GLU A 219 1.77 14.30 15.20
N HIS A 220 0.51 14.06 14.81
CA HIS A 220 -0.06 12.73 14.77
C HIS A 220 0.65 11.82 13.75
N PHE A 221 0.92 12.31 12.54
CA PHE A 221 1.64 11.54 11.52
C PHE A 221 3.16 11.56 11.71
N MET A 222 3.68 12.18 12.78
CA MET A 222 5.10 12.29 13.08
C MET A 222 5.92 12.92 11.94
N ILE A 223 5.37 13.96 11.31
CA ILE A 223 6.04 14.76 10.26
C ILE A 223 6.15 16.22 10.72
N SER A 224 7.01 17.00 10.06
CA SER A 224 7.09 18.42 10.37
C SER A 224 5.86 19.17 9.86
N ARG A 225 5.42 20.18 10.61
CA ARG A 225 4.32 21.07 10.18
C ARG A 225 4.63 21.74 8.84
N THR A 226 5.87 22.17 8.64
CA THR A 226 6.33 22.82 7.40
C THR A 226 6.21 21.89 6.19
N HIS A 227 6.52 20.60 6.37
CA HIS A 227 6.37 19.59 5.33
C HIS A 227 4.89 19.41 4.93
N LEU A 228 4.01 19.25 5.91
CA LEU A 228 2.57 19.12 5.66
C LEU A 228 1.97 20.37 5.00
N GLN A 229 2.36 21.57 5.45
CA GLN A 229 1.92 22.83 4.85
C GLN A 229 2.37 22.98 3.39
N ARG A 230 3.59 22.53 3.06
CA ARG A 230 4.09 22.52 1.69
C ARG A 230 3.30 21.54 0.81
N LEU A 231 2.97 20.36 1.34
CA LEU A 231 2.12 19.38 0.65
C LEU A 231 0.74 19.97 0.35
N PHE A 232 0.07 20.56 1.34
CA PHE A 232 -1.24 21.19 1.12
C PHE A 232 -1.20 22.35 0.14
N ARG A 233 -0.16 23.20 0.18
CA ARG A 233 -0.01 24.27 -0.80
C ARG A 233 0.04 23.72 -2.23
N ARG A 234 0.87 22.71 -2.48
CA ARG A 234 0.97 22.04 -3.79
C ARG A 234 -0.35 21.39 -4.19
N ALA A 235 -1.07 20.81 -3.24
CA ALA A 235 -2.38 20.23 -3.48
C ALA A 235 -3.42 21.30 -3.89
N VAL A 236 -3.37 22.51 -3.32
CA VAL A 236 -4.20 23.64 -3.76
C VAL A 236 -3.83 24.11 -5.15
N GLU A 237 -2.53 24.31 -5.41
CA GLU A 237 -2.01 24.72 -6.71
C GLU A 237 -2.41 23.73 -7.82
N ALA A 238 -2.50 22.43 -7.50
CA ALA A 238 -2.93 21.37 -8.40
C ALA A 238 -4.46 21.12 -8.43
N GLY A 239 -5.26 21.96 -7.77
CA GLY A 239 -6.73 21.83 -7.73
C GLY A 239 -7.25 20.59 -7.00
N CYS A 240 -6.45 19.98 -6.13
CA CYS A 240 -6.85 18.82 -5.33
C CYS A 240 -7.67 19.23 -4.10
N LEU A 241 -7.26 20.34 -3.49
CA LEU A 241 -7.86 20.92 -2.29
C LEU A 241 -8.19 22.39 -2.53
N SER A 242 -9.19 22.91 -1.83
CA SER A 242 -9.44 24.35 -1.77
C SER A 242 -9.89 24.80 -0.39
N TRP A 243 -9.68 26.08 -0.10
CA TRP A 243 -10.22 26.78 1.07
C TRP A 243 -11.07 27.93 0.53
N PRO A 244 -12.42 27.85 0.66
CA PRO A 244 -13.32 28.85 0.08
C PRO A 244 -13.06 30.25 0.61
N ASP A 245 -12.73 30.34 1.90
CA ASP A 245 -12.46 31.59 2.59
C ASP A 245 -11.08 31.56 3.26
N ASP A 246 -10.50 32.76 3.44
CA ASP A 246 -9.25 32.97 4.19
C ASP A 246 -9.32 32.52 5.65
N SER A 247 -10.53 32.26 6.16
CA SER A 247 -10.77 31.76 7.52
C SER A 247 -10.18 30.36 7.78
N ARG A 248 -9.87 29.61 6.72
CA ARG A 248 -9.42 28.20 6.76
C ARG A 248 -10.33 27.26 7.56
N LYS A 249 -11.60 27.64 7.78
CA LYS A 249 -12.55 26.87 8.60
C LYS A 249 -13.12 25.65 7.87
N ALA A 250 -13.25 25.72 6.55
CA ALA A 250 -13.68 24.62 5.70
C ALA A 250 -12.61 24.34 4.65
N CYS A 251 -12.14 23.09 4.58
CA CYS A 251 -11.36 22.58 3.47
C CYS A 251 -12.27 21.73 2.60
N LEU A 252 -12.18 21.94 1.28
CA LEU A 252 -12.89 21.15 0.29
C LEU A 252 -11.91 20.23 -0.44
N LEU A 253 -12.33 18.99 -0.67
CA LEU A 253 -11.62 18.00 -1.49
C LEU A 253 -12.31 17.90 -2.84
N SER A 254 -11.58 18.15 -3.94
CA SER A 254 -12.14 18.03 -5.29
C SER A 254 -12.68 16.62 -5.55
N ARG A 255 -13.91 16.54 -6.07
CA ARG A 255 -14.53 15.26 -6.46
C ARG A 255 -13.76 14.58 -7.59
N ASP A 256 -13.28 15.34 -8.55
CA ASP A 256 -12.49 14.82 -9.67
C ASP A 256 -11.15 14.28 -9.21
N PHE A 257 -10.51 14.96 -8.25
CA PHE A 257 -9.29 14.44 -7.64
C PHE A 257 -9.55 13.15 -6.85
N LEU A 258 -10.63 13.09 -6.06
CA LEU A 258 -10.99 11.85 -5.37
C LEU A 258 -11.29 10.72 -6.36
N ARG A 259 -11.97 11.02 -7.47
CA ARG A 259 -12.22 10.05 -8.55
C ARG A 259 -10.91 9.52 -9.15
N GLU A 260 -9.95 10.39 -9.43
CA GLU A 260 -8.62 10.00 -9.93
C GLU A 260 -7.90 9.08 -8.93
N TYR A 261 -7.92 9.43 -7.64
CA TYR A 261 -7.36 8.59 -6.58
C TYR A 261 -8.07 7.24 -6.47
N CYS A 262 -9.41 7.21 -6.58
CA CYS A 262 -10.19 5.98 -6.59
C CYS A 262 -9.78 5.07 -7.76
N HIS A 263 -9.68 5.60 -8.98
CA HIS A 263 -9.26 4.80 -10.14
C HIS A 263 -7.88 4.18 -9.94
N TRP A 264 -6.94 4.93 -9.36
CA TRP A 264 -5.62 4.41 -9.03
C TRP A 264 -5.66 3.34 -7.92
N GLN A 265 -6.44 3.55 -6.85
CA GLN A 265 -6.63 2.55 -5.78
C GLN A 265 -7.32 1.28 -6.29
N ALA A 266 -8.25 1.40 -7.24
CA ALA A 266 -8.95 0.28 -7.83
C ALA A 266 -7.99 -0.71 -8.53
N VAL A 267 -6.88 -0.22 -9.09
CA VAL A 267 -5.81 -1.07 -9.63
C VAL A 267 -5.23 -1.98 -8.53
N LYS A 268 -4.87 -1.42 -7.37
CA LYS A 268 -4.38 -2.21 -6.22
C LYS A 268 -5.41 -3.24 -5.75
N PHE A 269 -6.67 -2.85 -5.63
CA PHE A 269 -7.70 -3.79 -5.17
C PHE A 269 -7.95 -4.92 -6.18
N SER A 270 -7.91 -4.64 -7.49
CA SER A 270 -7.97 -5.68 -8.53
C SER A 270 -6.78 -6.62 -8.46
N ILE A 271 -5.56 -6.10 -8.23
CA ILE A 271 -4.36 -6.93 -8.00
C ILE A 271 -4.56 -7.87 -6.80
N VAL A 272 -5.07 -7.35 -5.68
CA VAL A 272 -5.33 -8.15 -4.48
C VAL A 272 -6.38 -9.23 -4.76
N ASP A 273 -7.47 -8.87 -5.42
CA ASP A 273 -8.56 -9.81 -5.72
C ASP A 273 -8.10 -10.92 -6.68
N GLN A 274 -7.37 -10.56 -7.74
CA GLN A 274 -6.80 -11.54 -8.67
C GLN A 274 -5.80 -12.48 -7.99
N ALA A 275 -4.96 -11.96 -7.10
CA ALA A 275 -4.02 -12.78 -6.32
C ALA A 275 -4.75 -13.74 -5.38
N TYR A 276 -5.84 -13.29 -4.75
CA TYR A 276 -6.68 -14.13 -3.91
C TYR A 276 -7.40 -15.21 -4.73
N GLU A 277 -8.11 -14.84 -5.81
CA GLU A 277 -8.84 -15.75 -6.69
C GLU A 277 -7.91 -16.81 -7.29
N LYS A 278 -6.66 -16.46 -7.62
CA LYS A 278 -5.68 -17.41 -8.15
C LYS A 278 -5.36 -18.54 -7.18
N ILE A 279 -5.35 -18.26 -5.88
CA ILE A 279 -4.95 -19.22 -4.84
C ILE A 279 -6.17 -19.90 -4.19
N CYS A 280 -7.23 -19.14 -3.97
CA CYS A 280 -8.39 -19.55 -3.18
C CYS A 280 -9.64 -19.78 -4.02
N GLY A 281 -9.66 -19.29 -5.26
CA GLY A 281 -10.75 -19.50 -6.20
C GLY A 281 -10.81 -20.94 -6.72
N PRO A 282 -11.82 -21.25 -7.56
CA PRO A 282 -11.93 -22.56 -8.17
C PRO A 282 -10.69 -22.90 -8.99
N VAL A 283 -10.30 -24.18 -9.01
CA VAL A 283 -9.11 -24.64 -9.74
C VAL A 283 -9.23 -24.30 -11.23
N ARG A 284 -8.33 -23.44 -11.73
CA ARG A 284 -8.18 -23.12 -13.16
C ARG A 284 -6.82 -23.63 -13.64
N LEU A 285 -6.81 -24.42 -14.71
CA LEU A 285 -5.58 -24.92 -15.33
C LEU A 285 -4.87 -23.77 -16.06
N GLU A 286 -3.94 -23.10 -15.37
CA GLU A 286 -3.13 -22.01 -15.94
C GLU A 286 -1.64 -22.33 -15.74
N LYS A 287 -0.79 -21.83 -16.65
CA LYS A 287 0.67 -22.01 -16.55
C LYS A 287 1.21 -21.38 -15.25
N PRO A 288 2.23 -21.97 -14.60
CA PRO A 288 2.88 -21.36 -13.44
C PRO A 288 3.51 -20.01 -13.83
N GLU A 289 3.25 -18.96 -13.04
CA GLU A 289 3.98 -17.71 -13.17
C GLU A 289 5.41 -17.86 -12.60
N PRO A 290 6.44 -17.28 -13.23
CA PRO A 290 7.81 -17.34 -12.72
C PRO A 290 7.92 -16.69 -11.33
N ARG A 291 8.70 -17.31 -10.43
CA ARG A 291 8.98 -16.79 -9.07
C ARG A 291 9.64 -15.41 -9.15
N LEU A 292 9.45 -14.54 -8.15
CA LEU A 292 10.05 -13.18 -8.20
C LEU A 292 11.58 -13.24 -8.21
N GLY A 293 12.18 -14.26 -7.58
CA GLY A 293 13.62 -14.52 -7.62
C GLY A 293 14.13 -15.23 -8.89
N ALA A 294 13.25 -15.61 -9.83
CA ALA A 294 13.60 -16.34 -11.05
C ALA A 294 13.91 -15.44 -12.26
N VAL A 295 13.93 -14.11 -12.10
CA VAL A 295 14.32 -13.14 -13.15
C VAL A 295 15.84 -13.23 -13.49
N ARG A 296 16.50 -14.33 -13.12
CA ARG A 296 17.92 -14.58 -13.39
C ARG A 296 18.21 -15.14 -14.78
N GLU A 297 17.21 -15.57 -15.55
CA GLU A 297 17.42 -16.31 -16.80
C GLU A 297 16.55 -15.81 -17.98
N ALA A 298 16.48 -14.49 -18.19
CA ALA A 298 16.07 -13.92 -19.47
C ALA A 298 17.04 -12.82 -19.89
#